data_AF-F2RSC2-F1
#
_entry.id   AF-F2RSC2-F1
#
_cell.length_a   1.000
_cell.length_b   1.000
_cell.length_c   1.000
_cell.angle_alpha   90.00
_cell.angle_beta   90.00
_cell.angle_gamma   90.00
#
_symmetry.space_group_name_H-M   'P 1'
#
loop_
_entity.id
_entity.type
_entity.pdbx_description
1 polymer ?
#
loop_
_entity_poly.entity_id
_entity_poly.type
_entity_poly.pdbx_seq_one_letter_code
_entity_poly.pdbx_strand_id
1 'polypeptide(L)'
;MLTPKCRTNEYKTLKVTVQADNVLRSSTPPVLNEVNMLKHLGSATLNQDEADKIALKHLRLAEEILEIDNPITGGRHYCIVSQPQGNSVRVLQEEFPGGILPRLIVKAIAHQLLIGLNWLHACAHVVHTDILPQNILISIDTDSIGLKEVEERESKNPSVPIITKDTNGTVSGVVYKSRPTRFEVAGPPVLTDFGQMRFVGADGEFNDWWMPDLYRAPEILLQLPWSCPVDMWSVGIMILELMEGRNLFDPMDHEHRQYVYPLAMAQYIAYLGPPSPKLMGKSPILSKYFDGDGEYIGEAPIPKTSLEDFATTISCEKEKKLFLRFIRRMLTWDPDERATTNEIFTDPWLALPPEEMPGCFGVYGEPEAGTGS
;
A
#
# COMPACT_ATOMS: atom_id res chain seq x y z
N MET A 1 -4.17 -38.74 -6.91
CA MET A 1 -5.51 -38.87 -6.30
C MET A 1 -5.54 -37.98 -5.09
N LEU A 2 -6.18 -36.81 -5.19
CA LEU A 2 -6.42 -35.96 -4.02
C LEU A 2 -7.52 -36.65 -3.20
N THR A 3 -7.19 -37.11 -2.00
CA THR A 3 -8.20 -37.49 -1.00
C THR A 3 -9.16 -36.31 -0.83
N PRO A 4 -10.49 -36.51 -0.85
CA PRO A 4 -11.43 -35.42 -0.64
C PRO A 4 -11.24 -34.92 0.79
N LYS A 5 -10.48 -33.82 0.96
CA LYS A 5 -10.54 -33.01 2.18
C LYS A 5 -12.01 -32.63 2.37
N CYS A 6 -12.53 -32.76 3.58
CA CYS A 6 -13.89 -32.33 3.93
C CYS A 6 -14.16 -30.95 3.32
N ARG A 7 -15.23 -30.82 2.52
CA ARG A 7 -15.71 -29.50 2.10
C ARG A 7 -16.09 -28.75 3.38
N THR A 8 -15.32 -27.72 3.72
CA THR A 8 -15.74 -26.75 4.72
C THR A 8 -16.79 -25.85 4.08
N ASN A 9 -17.82 -25.44 4.83
CA ASN A 9 -18.82 -24.47 4.37
C ASN A 9 -18.27 -23.02 4.50
N GLU A 10 -17.01 -22.82 4.11
CA GLU A 10 -16.32 -21.53 4.24
C GLU A 10 -16.03 -20.94 2.86
N TYR A 11 -16.22 -19.63 2.73
CA TYR A 11 -15.78 -18.90 1.55
C TYR A 11 -14.27 -18.71 1.56
N LYS A 12 -13.64 -18.78 0.39
CA LYS A 12 -12.21 -18.54 0.17
C LYS A 12 -12.00 -17.65 -1.05
N THR A 13 -10.88 -16.93 -1.10
CA THR A 13 -10.42 -16.28 -2.32
C THR A 13 -9.36 -17.12 -3.01
N LEU A 14 -9.54 -17.32 -4.32
CA LEU A 14 -8.58 -18.01 -5.19
C LEU A 14 -8.00 -17.01 -6.19
N LYS A 15 -6.71 -16.67 -6.03
CA LYS A 15 -5.96 -15.92 -7.04
C LYS A 15 -5.30 -16.91 -8.00
N VAL A 16 -5.80 -16.97 -9.23
CA VAL A 16 -5.20 -17.76 -10.31
C VAL A 16 -4.26 -16.87 -11.09
N THR A 17 -2.97 -17.19 -11.05
CA THR A 17 -1.94 -16.45 -11.78
C THR A 17 -1.66 -17.11 -13.13
N VAL A 18 -1.47 -16.28 -14.15
CA VAL A 18 -1.12 -16.72 -15.50
C VAL A 18 0.31 -16.28 -15.76
N GLN A 19 1.21 -17.24 -15.95
CA GLN A 19 2.56 -16.95 -16.40
C GLN A 19 2.49 -16.63 -17.90
N ALA A 20 2.71 -15.36 -18.27
CA ALA A 20 2.94 -15.01 -19.67
C ALA A 20 4.41 -15.30 -19.99
N ASP A 21 4.66 -16.08 -21.04
CA ASP A 21 5.96 -16.64 -21.43
C ASP A 21 7.06 -15.62 -21.84
N ASN A 22 6.89 -14.32 -21.58
CA ASN A 22 7.73 -13.25 -22.13
C ASN A 22 8.38 -12.32 -21.09
N VAL A 23 8.69 -12.79 -19.88
CA VAL A 23 9.52 -12.00 -18.95
C VAL A 23 10.99 -12.33 -19.18
N LEU A 24 11.77 -11.30 -19.53
CA LEU A 24 13.20 -11.30 -19.80
C LEU A 24 14.01 -12.08 -18.74
N ARG A 25 15.03 -12.81 -19.21
CA ARG A 25 15.81 -13.85 -18.50
C ARG A 25 16.70 -13.38 -17.33
N SER A 26 16.49 -12.21 -16.74
CA SER A 26 17.39 -11.67 -15.71
C SER A 26 16.76 -11.45 -14.33
N SER A 27 15.44 -11.64 -14.15
CA SER A 27 14.78 -11.50 -12.84
C SER A 27 13.67 -12.53 -12.64
N THR A 28 13.43 -12.89 -11.36
CA THR A 28 12.30 -13.74 -10.97
C THR A 28 10.99 -13.04 -11.36
N PRO A 29 10.09 -13.69 -12.13
CA PRO A 29 8.80 -13.10 -12.49
C PRO A 29 7.99 -12.71 -11.24
N PRO A 30 7.21 -11.61 -11.26
CA PRO A 30 6.46 -11.13 -10.09
C PRO A 30 5.56 -12.20 -9.45
N VAL A 31 4.92 -13.03 -10.27
CA VAL A 31 4.09 -14.16 -9.81
C VAL A 31 4.90 -15.17 -8.99
N LEU A 32 6.09 -15.54 -9.48
CA LEU A 32 6.95 -16.49 -8.78
C LEU A 32 7.53 -15.86 -7.51
N ASN A 33 7.86 -14.57 -7.56
CA ASN A 33 8.29 -13.83 -6.38
C ASN A 33 7.19 -13.81 -5.31
N GLU A 34 5.94 -13.50 -5.68
CA GLU A 34 4.80 -13.51 -4.75
C GLU A 34 4.62 -14.88 -4.08
N VAL A 35 4.68 -15.97 -4.85
CA VAL A 35 4.59 -17.33 -4.31
C VAL A 35 5.74 -17.64 -3.35
N ASN A 36 6.97 -17.26 -3.70
CA ASN A 36 8.13 -17.47 -2.84
C ASN A 36 8.03 -16.65 -1.55
N MET A 37 7.55 -15.41 -1.62
CA MET A 37 7.32 -14.55 -0.47
C MET A 37 6.23 -15.13 0.43
N LEU A 38 5.09 -15.56 -0.12
CA LEU A 38 4.03 -16.20 0.66
C LEU A 38 4.50 -17.48 1.37
N LYS A 39 5.32 -18.31 0.70
CA LYS A 39 5.95 -19.48 1.31
C LYS A 39 6.91 -19.09 2.44
N HIS A 40 7.73 -18.06 2.22
CA HIS A 40 8.64 -17.51 3.24
C HIS A 40 7.88 -17.01 4.47
N LEU A 41 6.89 -16.14 4.27
CA LEU A 41 6.04 -15.61 5.34
C LEU A 41 5.37 -16.76 6.10
N GLY A 42 4.79 -17.74 5.40
CA GLY A 42 4.18 -18.92 6.03
C GLY A 42 5.16 -19.78 6.83
N SER A 43 6.45 -19.80 6.47
CA SER A 43 7.47 -20.47 7.28
C SER A 43 7.88 -19.65 8.51
N ALA A 44 7.94 -18.33 8.38
CA ALA A 44 8.27 -17.42 9.47
C ALA A 44 7.20 -17.41 10.59
N THR A 45 5.94 -17.69 10.25
CA THR A 45 4.85 -17.77 11.25
C THR A 45 4.87 -19.03 12.13
N LEU A 46 5.62 -20.08 11.77
CA LEU A 46 5.59 -21.36 12.48
C LEU A 46 6.21 -21.32 13.89
N ASN A 47 7.05 -20.31 14.18
CA ASN A 47 7.86 -20.23 15.39
C ASN A 47 7.42 -19.13 16.36
N GLN A 48 6.14 -18.74 16.32
CA GLN A 48 5.73 -17.42 16.79
C GLN A 48 4.69 -17.39 17.90
N ASP A 49 4.70 -16.29 18.65
CA ASP A 49 3.93 -16.09 19.87
C ASP A 49 2.53 -15.51 19.60
N GLU A 50 1.75 -15.28 20.66
CA GLU A 50 0.40 -14.70 20.52
C GLU A 50 0.41 -13.25 20.01
N ALA A 51 1.49 -12.50 20.24
CA ALA A 51 1.60 -11.12 19.78
C ALA A 51 1.76 -11.06 18.26
N ASP A 52 2.53 -12.00 17.70
CA ASP A 52 2.67 -12.16 16.26
C ASP A 52 1.33 -12.44 15.58
N LYS A 53 0.45 -13.26 16.17
CA LYS A 53 -0.89 -13.53 15.60
C LYS A 53 -1.74 -12.28 15.40
N ILE A 54 -1.54 -11.23 16.19
CA ILE A 54 -2.22 -9.94 16.00
C ILE A 54 -1.69 -9.27 14.72
N ALA A 55 -0.37 -9.23 14.55
CA ALA A 55 0.25 -8.65 13.37
C ALA A 55 -0.13 -9.39 12.08
N LEU A 56 -0.19 -10.72 12.12
CA LEU A 56 -0.53 -11.55 10.97
C LEU A 56 -1.95 -11.30 10.43
N LYS A 57 -2.88 -10.78 11.24
CA LYS A 57 -4.22 -10.37 10.77
C LYS A 57 -4.18 -9.22 9.77
N HIS A 58 -3.09 -8.47 9.74
CA HIS A 58 -2.88 -7.35 8.83
C HIS A 58 -2.12 -7.74 7.56
N LEU A 59 -1.87 -9.04 7.33
CA LEU A 59 -1.14 -9.56 6.18
C LEU A 59 -1.97 -10.62 5.45
N ARG A 60 -2.04 -10.53 4.12
CA ARG A 60 -2.77 -11.50 3.30
C ARG A 60 -1.95 -12.76 3.06
N LEU A 61 -1.88 -13.62 4.07
CA LEU A 61 -1.18 -14.90 3.98
C LEU A 61 -1.94 -15.91 3.10
N ALA A 62 -1.19 -16.84 2.52
CA ALA A 62 -1.75 -17.97 1.79
C ALA A 62 -2.11 -19.09 2.79
N GLU A 63 -3.34 -19.61 2.68
CA GLU A 63 -3.75 -20.84 3.37
C GLU A 63 -3.25 -22.08 2.61
N GLU A 64 -3.28 -22.02 1.29
CA GLU A 64 -2.80 -23.09 0.40
C GLU A 64 -2.29 -22.48 -0.91
N ILE A 65 -1.24 -23.08 -1.49
CA ILE A 65 -0.74 -22.72 -2.80
C ILE A 65 -0.74 -23.99 -3.65
N LEU A 66 -1.53 -23.98 -4.72
CA LEU A 66 -1.65 -25.09 -5.66
C LEU A 66 -0.92 -24.75 -6.96
N GLU A 67 -0.25 -25.73 -7.55
CA GLU A 67 0.43 -25.61 -8.83
C GLU A 67 -0.31 -26.47 -9.85
N ILE A 68 -0.75 -25.85 -10.96
CA ILE A 68 -1.48 -26.52 -12.02
C ILE A 68 -0.68 -26.38 -13.31
N ASP A 69 -0.22 -27.50 -13.86
CA ASP A 69 0.46 -27.53 -15.15
C ASP A 69 -0.52 -27.15 -16.27
N ASN A 70 -0.07 -26.29 -17.18
CA ASN A 70 -0.78 -25.98 -18.40
C ASN A 70 -0.30 -26.91 -19.52
N PRO A 71 -1.08 -27.92 -19.93
CA PRO A 71 -0.66 -28.89 -20.94
C PRO A 71 -0.55 -28.28 -22.35
N ILE A 72 -1.12 -27.09 -22.59
CA ILE A 72 -1.13 -26.42 -23.89
C ILE A 72 0.11 -25.54 -24.06
N THR A 73 0.46 -24.75 -23.04
CA THR A 73 1.62 -23.84 -23.10
C THR A 73 2.89 -24.45 -22.50
N GLY A 74 2.77 -25.52 -21.72
CA GLY A 74 3.89 -26.10 -20.95
C GLY A 74 4.29 -25.27 -19.72
N GLY A 75 3.58 -24.18 -19.44
CA GLY A 75 3.78 -23.33 -18.25
C GLY A 75 3.05 -23.85 -17.01
N ARG A 76 3.20 -23.14 -15.88
CA ARG A 76 2.48 -23.43 -14.62
C ARG A 76 1.58 -22.27 -14.22
N HIS A 77 0.39 -22.59 -13.74
CA HIS A 77 -0.50 -21.67 -13.05
C HIS A 77 -0.33 -21.85 -11.54
N TYR A 78 -0.04 -20.76 -10.83
CA TYR A 78 -0.06 -20.75 -9.37
C TYR A 78 -1.42 -20.26 -8.89
N CYS A 79 -2.03 -21.05 -8.04
CA CYS A 79 -3.35 -20.85 -7.47
C CYS A 79 -3.17 -20.59 -5.97
N ILE A 80 -3.29 -19.34 -5.55
CA ILE A 80 -3.11 -18.92 -4.15
C ILE A 80 -4.49 -18.84 -3.49
N VAL A 81 -4.70 -19.70 -2.50
CA VAL A 81 -5.91 -19.75 -1.66
C VAL A 81 -5.67 -18.90 -0.42
N SER A 82 -6.58 -17.99 -0.11
CA SER A 82 -6.51 -17.10 1.06
C SER A 82 -7.90 -16.84 1.63
N GLN A 83 -7.95 -16.24 2.83
CA GLN A 83 -9.19 -15.73 3.38
C GLN A 83 -9.82 -14.70 2.44
N PRO A 84 -11.16 -14.60 2.38
CA PRO A 84 -11.84 -13.51 1.69
C PRO A 84 -11.52 -12.14 2.31
N GLN A 85 -11.22 -11.16 1.46
CA GLN A 85 -11.19 -9.75 1.85
C GLN A 85 -12.17 -8.96 0.97
N GLY A 86 -12.55 -7.79 1.45
CA GLY A 86 -13.37 -6.83 0.72
C GLY A 86 -12.56 -5.96 -0.23
N ASN A 87 -13.12 -4.78 -0.50
CA ASN A 87 -12.52 -3.78 -1.38
C ASN A 87 -11.19 -3.24 -0.82
N SER A 88 -10.36 -2.71 -1.72
CA SER A 88 -9.15 -2.00 -1.34
C SER A 88 -9.45 -0.64 -0.73
N VAL A 89 -8.48 -0.08 0.01
CA VAL A 89 -8.57 1.29 0.54
C VAL A 89 -8.70 2.30 -0.60
N ARG A 90 -8.12 2.04 -1.79
CA ARG A 90 -8.35 2.85 -3.00
C ARG A 90 -9.82 2.94 -3.36
N VAL A 91 -10.50 1.79 -3.45
CA VAL A 91 -11.92 1.75 -3.80
C VAL A 91 -12.75 2.42 -2.70
N LEU A 92 -12.39 2.23 -1.42
CA LEU A 92 -13.02 2.98 -0.33
C LEU A 92 -12.88 4.49 -0.53
N GLN A 93 -11.68 4.97 -0.86
CA GLN A 93 -11.39 6.39 -1.08
C GLN A 93 -12.21 6.99 -2.22
N GLU A 94 -12.38 6.27 -3.32
CA GLU A 94 -13.15 6.71 -4.50
C GLU A 94 -14.64 6.95 -4.19
N GLU A 95 -15.19 6.33 -3.15
CA GLU A 95 -16.57 6.56 -2.71
C GLU A 95 -16.74 7.87 -1.91
N PHE A 96 -15.66 8.47 -1.42
CA PHE A 96 -15.73 9.73 -0.68
C PHE A 96 -15.56 10.93 -1.62
N PRO A 97 -16.33 12.02 -1.42
CA PRO A 97 -16.21 13.22 -2.25
C PRO A 97 -14.77 13.74 -2.29
N GLY A 98 -14.25 13.95 -3.51
CA GLY A 98 -12.89 14.43 -3.72
C GLY A 98 -11.79 13.43 -3.31
N GLY A 99 -12.12 12.17 -3.03
CA GLY A 99 -11.16 11.18 -2.57
C GLY A 99 -10.62 11.44 -1.16
N ILE A 100 -11.33 12.21 -0.33
CA ILE A 100 -10.90 12.59 1.00
C ILE A 100 -11.55 11.68 2.04
N LEU A 101 -10.75 10.86 2.71
CA LEU A 101 -11.23 10.00 3.80
C LEU A 101 -11.29 10.77 5.13
N PRO A 102 -12.29 10.46 5.99
CA PRO A 102 -12.31 10.91 7.38
C PRO A 102 -11.01 10.59 8.11
N ARG A 103 -10.48 11.55 8.86
CA ARG A 103 -9.19 11.44 9.55
C ARG A 103 -9.12 10.26 10.52
N LEU A 104 -10.24 9.91 11.16
CA LEU A 104 -10.29 8.71 12.01
C LEU A 104 -10.10 7.42 11.23
N ILE A 105 -10.64 7.33 10.01
CA ILE A 105 -10.45 6.16 9.14
C ILE A 105 -8.98 6.07 8.71
N VAL A 106 -8.39 7.18 8.25
CA VAL A 106 -6.97 7.19 7.85
C VAL A 106 -6.06 6.82 9.02
N LYS A 107 -6.32 7.40 10.20
CA LYS A 107 -5.59 7.09 11.43
C LYS A 107 -5.72 5.62 11.83
N ALA A 108 -6.92 5.04 11.75
CA ALA A 108 -7.15 3.63 12.04
C ALA A 108 -6.45 2.71 11.05
N ILE A 109 -6.44 3.06 9.75
CA ILE A 109 -5.71 2.33 8.71
C ILE A 109 -4.21 2.38 8.98
N ALA A 110 -3.65 3.56 9.20
CA ALA A 110 -2.23 3.77 9.46
C ALA A 110 -1.77 2.98 10.69
N HIS A 111 -2.46 3.14 11.82
CA HIS A 111 -2.09 2.48 13.07
C HIS A 111 -2.07 0.95 12.95
N GLN A 112 -3.08 0.38 12.29
CA GLN A 112 -3.17 -1.08 12.11
C GLN A 112 -2.16 -1.61 11.08
N LEU A 113 -1.93 -0.87 9.99
CA LEU A 113 -0.94 -1.24 8.98
C LEU A 113 0.47 -1.30 9.57
N LEU A 114 0.82 -0.37 10.48
CA LEU A 114 2.11 -0.36 11.17
C LEU A 114 2.37 -1.65 11.96
N ILE A 115 1.33 -2.33 12.48
CA ILE A 115 1.47 -3.60 13.20
C ILE A 115 1.95 -4.70 12.26
N GLY A 116 1.27 -4.87 11.11
CA GLY A 116 1.66 -5.86 10.10
C GLY A 116 3.02 -5.54 9.49
N LEU A 117 3.28 -4.27 9.21
CA LEU A 117 4.55 -3.82 8.64
C LEU A 117 5.73 -4.04 9.60
N ASN A 118 5.53 -3.79 10.89
CA ASN A 118 6.55 -4.06 11.90
C ASN A 118 6.97 -5.54 11.89
N TRP A 119 5.99 -6.43 11.77
CA TRP A 119 6.25 -7.87 11.71
C TRP A 119 7.00 -8.26 10.43
N LEU A 120 6.64 -7.68 9.28
CA LEU A 120 7.36 -7.90 8.02
C LEU A 120 8.84 -7.51 8.15
N HIS A 121 9.12 -6.35 8.74
CA HIS A 121 10.49 -5.84 8.88
C HIS A 121 11.28 -6.60 9.95
N ALA A 122 10.71 -6.73 11.16
CA ALA A 122 11.42 -7.23 12.33
C ALA A 122 11.50 -8.75 12.41
N CYS A 123 10.45 -9.46 11.96
CA CYS A 123 10.33 -10.90 12.13
C CYS A 123 10.55 -11.67 10.83
N ALA A 124 10.01 -11.16 9.72
CA ALA A 124 10.15 -11.83 8.41
C ALA A 124 11.34 -11.33 7.59
N HIS A 125 11.98 -10.22 7.98
CA HIS A 125 13.08 -9.59 7.25
C HIS A 125 12.77 -9.35 5.77
N VAL A 126 11.61 -8.76 5.50
CA VAL A 126 11.19 -8.41 4.14
C VAL A 126 10.77 -6.95 4.05
N VAL A 127 11.03 -6.33 2.90
CA VAL A 127 10.54 -4.99 2.53
C VAL A 127 9.39 -5.16 1.55
N HIS A 128 8.31 -4.41 1.71
CA HIS A 128 7.14 -4.48 0.83
C HIS A 128 7.38 -3.80 -0.52
N THR A 129 7.94 -2.59 -0.51
CA THR A 129 8.31 -1.73 -1.66
C THR A 129 7.14 -1.16 -2.48
N ASP A 130 5.93 -1.68 -2.30
CA ASP A 130 4.74 -1.29 -3.06
C ASP A 130 3.52 -0.98 -2.16
N ILE A 131 3.74 -0.24 -1.07
CA ILE A 131 2.65 0.16 -0.16
C ILE A 131 1.84 1.28 -0.80
N LEU A 132 0.64 0.94 -1.29
CA LEU A 132 -0.29 1.82 -1.98
C LEU A 132 -1.72 1.54 -1.50
N PRO A 133 -2.67 2.49 -1.59
CA PRO A 133 -4.07 2.28 -1.22
C PRO A 133 -4.74 1.08 -1.90
N GLN A 134 -4.35 0.75 -3.14
CA GLN A 134 -4.88 -0.42 -3.86
C GLN A 134 -4.34 -1.77 -3.33
N ASN A 135 -3.19 -1.76 -2.67
CA ASN A 135 -2.53 -2.95 -2.12
C ASN A 135 -2.87 -3.18 -0.64
N ILE A 136 -3.90 -2.50 -0.13
CA ILE A 136 -4.44 -2.69 1.21
C ILE A 136 -5.92 -3.01 1.07
N LEU A 137 -6.31 -4.22 1.47
CA LEU A 137 -7.70 -4.68 1.45
C LEU A 137 -8.35 -4.49 2.82
N ILE A 138 -9.66 -4.30 2.85
CA ILE A 138 -10.41 -4.25 4.09
C ILE A 138 -10.88 -5.66 4.43
N SER A 139 -10.54 -6.16 5.61
CA SER A 139 -11.04 -7.46 6.06
C SER A 139 -12.57 -7.42 6.16
N ILE A 140 -13.18 -8.52 5.72
CA ILE A 140 -14.60 -8.79 5.94
C ILE A 140 -14.71 -9.89 6.99
N ASP A 141 -15.79 -9.87 7.78
CA ASP A 141 -16.07 -10.96 8.69
C ASP A 141 -16.51 -12.17 7.84
N THR A 142 -15.82 -13.32 7.92
CA THR A 142 -16.10 -14.47 7.04
C THR A 142 -17.42 -15.16 7.35
N ASP A 143 -17.95 -14.96 8.57
CA ASP A 143 -19.27 -15.43 8.99
C ASP A 143 -20.38 -14.45 8.56
N SER A 144 -20.00 -13.32 7.95
CA SER A 144 -20.92 -12.24 7.66
C SER A 144 -21.89 -12.56 6.53
N ILE A 145 -23.08 -12.03 6.74
CA ILE A 145 -24.23 -11.95 5.85
C ILE A 145 -23.82 -11.45 4.44
N GLY A 146 -22.75 -10.68 4.29
CA GLY A 146 -22.31 -10.07 3.03
C GLY A 146 -22.01 -11.05 1.90
N LEU A 147 -21.17 -12.07 2.10
CA LEU A 147 -20.81 -13.02 1.03
C LEU A 147 -21.97 -13.94 0.65
N LYS A 148 -22.76 -14.36 1.65
CA LYS A 148 -23.97 -15.15 1.43
C LYS A 148 -25.05 -14.35 0.69
N GLU A 149 -25.23 -13.07 1.01
CA GLU A 149 -26.11 -12.18 0.26
C GLU A 149 -25.66 -12.03 -1.20
N VAL A 150 -24.35 -11.93 -1.45
CA VAL A 150 -23.80 -11.85 -2.81
C VAL A 150 -24.12 -13.12 -3.59
N GLU A 151 -23.91 -14.30 -2.98
CA GLU A 151 -24.30 -15.59 -3.56
C GLU A 151 -25.80 -15.66 -3.85
N GLU A 152 -26.65 -15.31 -2.88
CA GLU A 152 -28.11 -15.33 -3.06
C GLU A 152 -28.59 -14.37 -4.16
N ARG A 153 -27.97 -13.18 -4.26
CA ARG A 153 -28.31 -12.20 -5.30
C ARG A 153 -27.88 -12.68 -6.68
N GLU A 154 -26.69 -13.25 -6.80
CA GLU A 154 -26.21 -13.84 -8.06
C GLU A 154 -27.07 -15.03 -8.48
N SER A 155 -27.54 -15.85 -7.53
CA SER A 155 -28.47 -16.95 -7.81
C SER A 155 -29.86 -16.46 -8.26
N LYS A 156 -30.41 -15.42 -7.62
CA LYS A 156 -31.74 -14.85 -7.96
C LYS A 156 -31.71 -14.02 -9.24
N ASN A 157 -30.59 -13.35 -9.52
CA ASN A 157 -30.39 -12.49 -10.68
C ASN A 157 -28.95 -12.67 -11.17
N PRO A 158 -28.67 -13.56 -12.14
CA PRO A 158 -27.30 -13.80 -12.60
C PRO A 158 -26.70 -12.59 -13.32
N SER A 159 -25.40 -12.39 -13.17
CA SER A 159 -24.63 -11.41 -13.93
C SER A 159 -24.64 -11.73 -15.42
N VAL A 160 -24.67 -10.70 -16.27
CA VAL A 160 -24.67 -10.87 -17.72
C VAL A 160 -23.30 -11.42 -18.15
N PRO A 161 -23.24 -12.58 -18.84
CA PRO A 161 -21.99 -13.14 -19.31
C PRO A 161 -21.37 -12.29 -20.42
N ILE A 162 -20.05 -12.12 -20.35
CA ILE A 162 -19.21 -11.62 -21.43
C ILE A 162 -18.70 -12.82 -22.20
N ILE A 163 -19.16 -12.97 -23.45
CA ILE A 163 -18.71 -14.03 -24.36
C ILE A 163 -17.39 -13.60 -25.01
N THR A 164 -16.29 -14.27 -24.68
CA THR A 164 -15.03 -14.06 -25.37
C THR A 164 -14.98 -14.89 -26.64
N LYS A 165 -14.41 -14.35 -27.71
CA LYS A 165 -14.20 -15.05 -28.97
C LYS A 165 -12.71 -15.10 -29.30
N ASP A 166 -12.27 -16.19 -29.92
CA ASP A 166 -10.93 -16.30 -30.48
C ASP A 166 -10.78 -15.47 -31.75
N THR A 167 -9.57 -15.46 -32.32
CA THR A 167 -9.26 -14.76 -33.59
C THR A 167 -10.09 -15.24 -34.77
N ASN A 168 -10.69 -16.42 -34.69
CA ASN A 168 -11.52 -17.02 -35.72
C ASN A 168 -13.02 -16.75 -35.49
N GLY A 169 -13.37 -15.97 -34.47
CA GLY A 169 -14.75 -15.65 -34.11
C GLY A 169 -15.50 -16.76 -33.35
N THR A 170 -14.80 -17.84 -32.97
CA THR A 170 -15.35 -18.95 -32.18
C THR A 170 -15.40 -18.56 -30.72
N VAL A 171 -16.46 -18.95 -30.00
CA VAL A 171 -16.55 -18.71 -28.56
C VAL A 171 -15.39 -19.40 -27.83
N SER A 172 -14.53 -18.62 -27.19
CA SER A 172 -13.35 -19.09 -26.47
C SER A 172 -13.56 -19.20 -24.96
N GLY A 173 -14.60 -18.55 -24.43
CA GLY A 173 -14.88 -18.54 -23.00
C GLY A 173 -16.08 -17.69 -22.63
N VAL A 174 -16.54 -17.87 -21.40
CA VAL A 174 -17.59 -17.07 -20.78
C VAL A 174 -17.03 -16.47 -19.50
N VAL A 175 -17.03 -15.15 -19.41
CA VAL A 175 -16.54 -14.41 -18.23
C VAL A 175 -17.71 -13.67 -17.61
N TYR A 176 -17.93 -13.83 -16.32
CA TYR A 176 -18.93 -13.08 -15.58
C TYR A 176 -18.25 -11.96 -14.83
N LYS A 177 -18.71 -10.72 -15.01
CA LYS A 177 -18.25 -9.62 -14.17
C LYS A 177 -18.79 -9.83 -12.77
N SER A 178 -17.92 -9.88 -11.76
CA SER A 178 -18.33 -10.00 -10.37
C SER A 178 -19.26 -8.86 -9.95
N ARG A 179 -20.30 -9.18 -9.18
CA ARG A 179 -21.15 -8.17 -8.56
C ARG A 179 -20.35 -7.40 -7.51
N PRO A 180 -20.55 -6.07 -7.40
CA PRO A 180 -20.00 -5.32 -6.28
C PRO A 180 -20.53 -5.91 -4.97
N THR A 181 -19.63 -6.16 -4.02
CA THR A 181 -20.00 -6.44 -2.64
C THR A 181 -20.53 -5.14 -2.02
N ARG A 182 -21.47 -5.24 -1.07
CA ARG A 182 -21.88 -4.06 -0.30
C ARG A 182 -20.67 -3.55 0.48
N PHE A 183 -20.51 -2.23 0.57
CA PHE A 183 -19.49 -1.62 1.42
C PHE A 183 -19.81 -1.91 2.88
N GLU A 184 -19.12 -2.88 3.46
CA GLU A 184 -19.04 -3.07 4.90
C GLU A 184 -17.59 -2.85 5.30
N VAL A 185 -17.28 -1.66 5.81
CA VAL A 185 -16.02 -1.41 6.52
C VAL A 185 -16.15 -2.10 7.86
N ALA A 186 -16.00 -3.43 7.87
CA ALA A 186 -16.27 -4.26 9.04
C ALA A 186 -15.00 -4.73 9.75
N GLY A 187 -13.82 -4.63 9.12
CA GLY A 187 -12.61 -5.26 9.63
C GLY A 187 -11.31 -4.48 9.40
N PRO A 188 -10.19 -4.99 9.96
CA PRO A 188 -8.88 -4.37 9.87
C PRO A 188 -8.36 -4.26 8.43
N PRO A 189 -7.44 -3.32 8.14
CA PRO A 189 -6.71 -3.30 6.87
C PRO A 189 -5.75 -4.51 6.79
N VAL A 190 -5.62 -5.06 5.59
CA VAL A 190 -4.80 -6.23 5.26
C VAL A 190 -3.92 -5.90 4.06
N LEU A 191 -2.60 -5.92 4.26
CA LEU A 191 -1.62 -5.70 3.20
C LEU A 191 -1.56 -6.92 2.26
N THR A 192 -1.54 -6.66 0.95
CA THR A 192 -1.55 -7.68 -0.11
C THR A 192 -0.56 -7.30 -1.22
N ASP A 193 -0.44 -8.19 -2.21
CA ASP A 193 0.38 -8.03 -3.41
C ASP A 193 1.88 -8.08 -3.14
N PHE A 194 2.32 -9.27 -2.75
CA PHE A 194 3.70 -9.52 -2.35
C PHE A 194 4.64 -9.77 -3.54
N GLY A 195 4.18 -9.52 -4.77
CA GLY A 195 4.95 -9.76 -5.99
C GLY A 195 6.19 -8.89 -6.11
N GLN A 196 6.22 -7.74 -5.43
CA GLN A 196 7.36 -6.82 -5.45
C GLN A 196 8.20 -6.82 -4.17
N MET A 197 7.83 -7.60 -3.16
CA MET A 197 8.61 -7.65 -1.93
C MET A 197 10.04 -8.14 -2.18
N ARG A 198 10.93 -7.75 -1.28
CA ARG A 198 12.34 -8.15 -1.30
C ARG A 198 12.73 -8.71 0.06
N PHE A 199 13.45 -9.83 0.05
CA PHE A 199 14.05 -10.38 1.25
C PHE A 199 15.30 -9.59 1.61
N VAL A 200 15.35 -9.08 2.84
CA VAL A 200 16.51 -8.38 3.39
C VAL A 200 17.55 -9.43 3.78
N GLY A 201 18.46 -9.72 2.84
CA GLY A 201 19.54 -10.67 3.02
C GLY A 201 20.66 -10.16 3.92
N ALA A 202 21.78 -10.87 3.94
CA ALA A 202 22.95 -10.54 4.76
C ALA A 202 23.54 -9.14 4.47
N ASP A 203 23.45 -8.68 3.22
CA ASP A 203 23.93 -7.37 2.81
C ASP A 203 23.00 -6.22 3.28
N GLY A 204 21.76 -6.54 3.70
CA GLY A 204 20.82 -5.60 4.31
C GLY A 204 20.20 -4.53 3.39
N GLU A 205 20.74 -4.33 2.19
CA GLU A 205 20.44 -3.18 1.33
C GLU A 205 20.36 -3.52 -0.16
N PHE A 206 19.66 -2.67 -0.90
CA PHE A 206 19.46 -2.76 -2.36
C PHE A 206 19.90 -1.44 -3.02
N ASN A 207 20.21 -1.47 -4.32
CA ASN A 207 20.76 -0.31 -5.04
C ASN A 207 20.05 -0.03 -6.39
N ASP A 208 18.99 -0.77 -6.71
CA ASP A 208 18.23 -0.63 -7.94
C ASP A 208 17.16 0.47 -7.86
N TRP A 209 16.76 0.98 -9.02
CA TRP A 209 15.68 1.95 -9.14
C TRP A 209 14.32 1.24 -9.04
N TRP A 210 13.78 1.18 -7.83
CA TRP A 210 12.58 0.39 -7.58
C TRP A 210 11.65 1.10 -6.61
N MET A 211 10.43 1.44 -7.06
CA MET A 211 9.25 1.89 -6.30
C MET A 211 8.28 2.58 -7.28
N PRO A 212 6.98 2.68 -6.95
CA PRO A 212 6.03 3.48 -7.72
C PRO A 212 6.44 4.95 -7.78
N ASP A 213 6.25 5.60 -8.93
CA ASP A 213 6.75 6.95 -9.19
C ASP A 213 6.34 7.99 -8.15
N LEU A 214 5.07 7.96 -7.73
CA LEU A 214 4.49 8.93 -6.79
C LEU A 214 4.83 8.64 -5.32
N TYR A 215 5.34 7.43 -5.03
CA TYR A 215 5.60 6.93 -3.68
C TYR A 215 7.08 6.65 -3.42
N ARG A 216 7.94 6.86 -4.42
CA ARG A 216 9.37 6.57 -4.38
C ARG A 216 10.03 7.29 -3.20
N ALA A 217 10.90 6.60 -2.48
CA ALA A 217 11.64 7.18 -1.36
C ALA A 217 12.86 7.99 -1.87
N PRO A 218 13.33 9.00 -1.11
CA PRO A 218 14.41 9.87 -1.54
C PRO A 218 15.72 9.11 -1.77
N GLU A 219 16.06 8.10 -0.99
CA GLU A 219 17.29 7.32 -1.14
C GLU A 219 17.42 6.67 -2.53
N ILE A 220 16.31 6.29 -3.16
CA ILE A 220 16.30 5.77 -4.53
C ILE A 220 16.59 6.89 -5.53
N LEU A 221 16.01 8.08 -5.33
CA LEU A 221 16.33 9.26 -6.15
C LEU A 221 17.82 9.59 -6.02
N LEU A 222 18.30 9.63 -4.79
CA LEU A 222 19.67 9.97 -4.43
C LEU A 222 20.71 8.92 -4.84
N GLN A 223 20.29 7.80 -5.43
CA GLN A 223 21.15 6.66 -5.78
C GLN A 223 21.95 6.16 -4.58
N LEU A 224 21.29 6.10 -3.44
CA LEU A 224 21.80 5.54 -2.20
C LEU A 224 21.23 4.13 -2.00
N PRO A 225 21.91 3.30 -1.20
CA PRO A 225 21.35 2.03 -0.78
C PRO A 225 20.03 2.23 -0.05
N TRP A 226 19.10 1.29 -0.22
CA TRP A 226 17.78 1.34 0.40
C TRP A 226 17.39 0.00 1.03
N SER A 227 16.48 0.05 2.01
CA SER A 227 16.00 -1.12 2.77
C SER A 227 14.60 -0.83 3.35
N CYS A 228 14.21 -1.45 4.46
CA CYS A 228 12.90 -1.29 5.13
C CYS A 228 12.37 0.16 5.26
N PRO A 229 13.19 1.21 5.50
CA PRO A 229 12.70 2.58 5.62
C PRO A 229 11.90 3.10 4.42
N VAL A 230 12.04 2.53 3.23
CA VAL A 230 11.25 2.92 2.04
C VAL A 230 9.74 2.71 2.26
N ASP A 231 9.36 1.67 3.01
CA ASP A 231 7.97 1.38 3.31
C ASP A 231 7.38 2.44 4.26
N MET A 232 8.17 2.91 5.23
CA MET A 232 7.76 3.98 6.14
C MET A 232 7.52 5.29 5.39
N TRP A 233 8.35 5.58 4.39
CA TRP A 233 8.12 6.69 3.49
C TRP A 233 6.79 6.53 2.73
N SER A 234 6.55 5.37 2.11
CA SER A 234 5.29 5.09 1.40
C SER A 234 4.06 5.23 2.29
N VAL A 235 4.12 4.79 3.56
CA VAL A 235 3.04 4.99 4.54
C VAL A 235 2.78 6.48 4.78
N GLY A 236 3.84 7.30 4.90
CA GLY A 236 3.72 8.76 5.04
C GLY A 236 3.02 9.42 3.84
N ILE A 237 3.41 9.03 2.61
CA ILE A 237 2.78 9.50 1.37
C ILE A 237 1.31 9.09 1.32
N MET A 238 1.03 7.82 1.63
CA MET A 238 -0.33 7.28 1.64
C MET A 238 -1.24 8.04 2.59
N ILE A 239 -0.80 8.33 3.81
CA ILE A 239 -1.61 9.03 4.81
C ILE A 239 -2.01 10.42 4.32
N LEU A 240 -1.07 11.16 3.72
CA LEU A 240 -1.33 12.46 3.12
C LEU A 240 -2.30 12.35 1.93
N GLU A 241 -2.12 11.36 1.06
CA GLU A 241 -2.99 11.14 -0.09
C GLU A 241 -4.43 10.82 0.34
N LEU A 242 -4.60 9.94 1.32
CA LEU A 242 -5.92 9.55 1.82
C LEU A 242 -6.63 10.71 2.54
N MET A 243 -5.90 11.60 3.20
CA MET A 243 -6.46 12.76 3.89
C MET A 243 -6.77 13.92 2.95
N GLU A 244 -5.95 14.18 1.94
CA GLU A 244 -6.08 15.37 1.09
C GLU A 244 -6.69 15.07 -0.28
N GLY A 245 -6.90 13.79 -0.62
CA GLY A 245 -7.51 13.36 -1.89
C GLY A 245 -6.64 13.61 -3.12
N ARG A 246 -5.34 13.89 -2.91
CA ARG A 246 -4.38 14.25 -3.96
C ARG A 246 -2.98 13.81 -3.58
N ASN A 247 -2.12 13.62 -4.58
CA ASN A 247 -0.73 13.21 -4.37
C ASN A 247 0.12 14.35 -3.78
N LEU A 248 1.07 14.01 -2.90
CA LEU A 248 2.07 14.96 -2.40
C LEU A 248 3.05 15.38 -3.51
N PHE A 249 3.52 14.40 -4.27
CA PHE A 249 4.44 14.58 -5.39
C PHE A 249 3.73 14.24 -6.70
N ASP A 250 4.04 15.01 -7.74
CA ASP A 250 3.62 14.70 -9.11
C ASP A 250 4.76 15.07 -10.08
N PRO A 251 5.83 14.24 -10.12
CA PRO A 251 7.00 14.48 -10.96
C PRO A 251 6.82 13.88 -12.36
N MET A 252 5.61 13.94 -12.92
CA MET A 252 5.30 13.32 -14.21
C MET A 252 5.14 14.36 -15.30
N ASP A 253 5.77 14.11 -16.44
CA ASP A 253 5.34 14.66 -17.72
C ASP A 253 4.11 13.86 -18.17
N HIS A 254 2.93 14.47 -18.03
CA HIS A 254 1.67 13.84 -18.38
C HIS A 254 1.44 13.70 -19.89
N GLU A 255 2.14 14.48 -20.72
CA GLU A 255 2.06 14.40 -22.18
C GLU A 255 2.83 13.16 -22.67
N HIS A 256 4.06 12.99 -22.19
CA HIS A 256 4.93 11.87 -22.59
C HIS A 256 4.82 10.65 -21.67
N ARG A 257 4.09 10.75 -20.55
CA ARG A 257 3.96 9.74 -19.49
C ARG A 257 5.31 9.30 -18.94
N GLN A 258 6.17 10.27 -18.64
CA GLN A 258 7.55 10.04 -18.20
C GLN A 258 7.83 10.67 -16.85
N TYR A 259 8.62 9.98 -16.04
CA TYR A 259 9.11 10.49 -14.78
C TYR A 259 10.19 11.57 -15.01
N VAL A 260 10.00 12.74 -14.41
CA VAL A 260 10.88 13.90 -14.55
C VAL A 260 11.67 14.09 -13.26
N TYR A 261 12.89 13.56 -13.25
CA TYR A 261 13.76 13.57 -12.06
C TYR A 261 14.01 14.99 -11.49
N PRO A 262 14.38 16.02 -12.29
CA PRO A 262 14.62 17.36 -11.74
C PRO A 262 13.40 17.96 -11.05
N LEU A 263 12.20 17.69 -11.59
CA LEU A 263 10.93 18.12 -10.99
C LEU A 263 10.70 17.42 -9.64
N ALA A 264 10.97 16.11 -9.56
CA ALA A 264 10.90 15.38 -8.29
C ALA A 264 11.80 16.00 -7.23
N MET A 265 13.08 16.24 -7.56
CA MET A 265 14.04 16.84 -6.62
C MET A 265 13.55 18.20 -6.10
N ALA A 266 13.08 19.07 -7.00
CA ALA A 266 12.53 20.38 -6.62
C ALA A 266 11.31 20.27 -5.70
N GLN A 267 10.39 19.32 -5.95
CA GLN A 267 9.23 19.08 -5.09
C GLN A 267 9.63 18.54 -3.70
N TYR A 268 10.63 17.65 -3.63
CA TYR A 268 11.10 17.11 -2.36
C TYR A 268 11.71 18.21 -1.50
N ILE A 269 12.55 19.07 -2.10
CA ILE A 269 13.14 20.22 -1.41
C ILE A 269 12.06 21.19 -0.94
N ALA A 270 10.99 21.41 -1.72
CA ALA A 270 9.89 22.29 -1.31
C ALA A 270 9.20 21.81 -0.03
N TYR A 271 8.93 20.51 0.09
CA TYR A 271 8.22 19.97 1.25
C TYR A 271 9.13 19.67 2.46
N LEU A 272 10.37 19.26 2.23
CA LEU A 272 11.28 18.77 3.26
C LEU A 272 12.40 19.75 3.63
N GLY A 273 12.60 20.80 2.83
CA GLY A 273 13.82 21.59 2.85
C GLY A 273 14.99 20.87 2.16
N PRO A 274 16.16 21.53 2.06
CA PRO A 274 17.34 20.93 1.46
C PRO A 274 17.83 19.71 2.26
N PRO A 275 18.43 18.71 1.60
CA PRO A 275 19.07 17.59 2.29
C PRO A 275 20.22 18.07 3.18
N SER A 276 20.56 17.30 4.21
CA SER A 276 21.66 17.68 5.11
C SER A 276 23.03 17.62 4.39
N PRO A 277 24.04 18.38 4.83
CA PRO A 277 25.39 18.31 4.28
C PRO A 277 26.00 16.90 4.33
N LYS A 278 25.67 16.13 5.38
CA LYS A 278 26.05 14.71 5.52
C LYS A 278 25.50 13.89 4.36
N LEU A 279 24.24 14.08 4.00
CA LEU A 279 23.59 13.34 2.90
C LEU A 279 24.11 13.80 1.53
N MET A 280 24.37 15.10 1.37
CA MET A 280 25.02 15.65 0.18
C MET A 280 26.38 15.00 -0.08
N GLY A 281 27.17 14.72 0.96
CA GLY A 281 28.45 14.02 0.84
C GLY A 281 28.34 12.53 0.51
N LYS A 282 27.20 11.88 0.78
CA LYS A 282 26.96 10.46 0.46
C LYS A 282 26.47 10.26 -0.98
N SER A 283 25.60 11.15 -1.47
CA SER A 283 24.89 10.94 -2.73
C SER A 283 25.73 11.31 -3.96
N PRO A 284 25.87 10.42 -4.96
CA PRO A 284 26.62 10.72 -6.17
C PRO A 284 25.92 11.75 -7.09
N ILE A 285 24.63 12.04 -6.89
CA ILE A 285 23.84 12.88 -7.78
C ILE A 285 23.59 14.29 -7.23
N LEU A 286 23.69 14.50 -5.91
CA LEU A 286 23.35 15.79 -5.29
C LEU A 286 24.26 16.94 -5.73
N SER A 287 25.52 16.66 -6.09
CA SER A 287 26.45 17.65 -6.64
C SER A 287 25.99 18.28 -7.98
N LYS A 288 24.98 17.71 -8.64
CA LYS A 288 24.34 18.31 -9.83
C LYS A 288 23.25 19.32 -9.48
N TYR A 289 22.73 19.26 -8.25
CA TYR A 289 21.60 20.07 -7.78
C TYR A 289 22.01 21.11 -6.74
N PHE A 290 23.19 20.97 -6.16
CA PHE A 290 23.73 21.89 -5.16
C PHE A 290 25.15 22.30 -5.53
N ASP A 291 25.47 23.59 -5.34
CA ASP A 291 26.83 24.08 -5.50
C ASP A 291 27.71 23.83 -4.27
N GLY A 292 28.94 24.35 -4.29
CA GLY A 292 29.91 24.17 -3.20
C GLY A 292 29.50 24.86 -1.89
N ASP A 293 28.59 25.83 -1.93
CA ASP A 293 28.07 26.54 -0.76
C ASP A 293 26.77 25.90 -0.24
N GLY A 294 26.25 24.87 -0.93
CA GLY A 294 25.02 24.15 -0.57
C GLY A 294 23.75 24.81 -1.08
N GLU A 295 23.87 25.75 -2.03
CA GLU A 295 22.74 26.43 -2.65
C GLU A 295 22.20 25.62 -3.83
N TYR A 296 20.88 25.63 -4.00
CA TYR A 296 20.22 24.86 -5.06
C TYR A 296 20.47 25.49 -6.44
N ILE A 297 21.01 24.69 -7.36
CA ILE A 297 21.34 25.07 -8.75
C ILE A 297 20.60 24.22 -9.80
N GLY A 298 19.62 23.42 -9.40
CA GLY A 298 18.86 22.58 -10.32
C GLY A 298 17.98 23.37 -11.29
N GLU A 299 17.78 22.82 -12.49
CA GLU A 299 17.01 23.47 -13.57
C GLU A 299 15.54 23.72 -13.22
N ALA A 300 14.92 22.79 -12.48
CA ALA A 300 13.52 22.90 -12.09
C ALA A 300 13.38 23.87 -10.90
N PRO A 301 12.53 24.90 -10.97
CA PRO A 301 12.33 25.82 -9.85
C PRO A 301 11.66 25.09 -8.68
N ILE A 302 12.12 25.37 -7.45
CA ILE A 302 11.50 24.86 -6.23
C ILE A 302 10.10 25.48 -6.08
N PRO A 303 9.02 24.68 -6.05
CA PRO A 303 7.67 25.21 -5.82
C PRO A 303 7.56 25.93 -4.48
N LYS A 304 6.82 27.05 -4.43
CA LYS A 304 6.52 27.76 -3.18
C LYS A 304 5.37 27.09 -2.46
N THR A 305 5.66 26.05 -1.70
CA THR A 305 4.69 25.27 -0.92
C THR A 305 5.37 24.68 0.31
N SER A 306 4.59 24.06 1.19
CA SER A 306 5.05 23.41 2.42
C SER A 306 4.10 22.29 2.82
N LEU A 307 4.50 21.43 3.75
CA LEU A 307 3.59 20.43 4.32
C LEU A 307 2.41 21.09 5.06
N GLU A 308 2.64 22.26 5.66
CA GLU A 308 1.60 23.10 6.27
C GLU A 308 0.54 23.53 5.26
N ASP A 309 0.96 23.96 4.06
CA ASP A 309 0.05 24.34 2.97
C ASP A 309 -0.65 23.11 2.38
N PHE A 310 0.02 21.97 2.38
CA PHE A 310 -0.54 20.73 1.85
C PHE A 310 -1.66 20.17 2.73
N ALA A 311 -1.46 20.15 4.05
CA ALA A 311 -2.39 19.58 5.03
C ALA A 311 -3.55 20.54 5.32
N THR A 312 -4.57 20.56 4.45
CA THR A 312 -5.70 21.48 4.52
C THR A 312 -6.87 20.95 5.32
N THR A 313 -6.96 19.64 5.52
CA THR A 313 -8.11 18.99 6.19
C THR A 313 -8.14 19.07 7.71
N ILE A 314 -7.06 19.57 8.33
CA ILE A 314 -6.96 19.73 9.79
C ILE A 314 -7.12 21.20 10.16
N SER A 315 -8.27 21.55 10.73
CA SER A 315 -8.56 22.92 11.19
C SER A 315 -7.99 23.22 12.59
N CYS A 316 -7.87 22.21 13.45
CA CYS A 316 -7.34 22.37 14.81
C CYS A 316 -5.82 22.52 14.79
N GLU A 317 -5.29 23.65 15.27
CA GLU A 317 -3.84 23.92 15.29
C GLU A 317 -3.05 22.90 16.12
N LYS A 318 -3.58 22.52 17.30
CA LYS A 318 -2.95 21.51 18.17
C LYS A 318 -2.79 20.18 17.44
N GLU A 319 -3.84 19.70 16.80
CA GLU A 319 -3.80 18.47 16.03
C GLU A 319 -2.88 18.60 14.82
N LYS A 320 -2.98 19.70 14.06
CA LYS A 320 -2.15 19.93 12.87
C LYS A 320 -0.67 19.90 13.21
N LYS A 321 -0.26 20.50 14.34
CA LYS A 321 1.13 20.43 14.82
C LYS A 321 1.58 19.00 15.13
N LEU A 322 0.73 18.19 15.77
CA LEU A 322 1.04 16.79 16.07
C LEU A 322 1.10 15.94 14.80
N PHE A 323 0.16 16.14 13.87
CA PHE A 323 0.12 15.47 12.58
C PHE A 323 1.36 15.78 11.74
N LEU A 324 1.73 17.06 11.60
CA LEU A 324 2.90 17.45 10.82
C LEU A 324 4.20 16.91 11.41
N ARG A 325 4.32 16.84 12.75
CA ARG A 325 5.44 16.15 13.39
C ARG A 325 5.46 14.67 13.02
N PHE A 326 4.33 13.99 13.13
CA PHE A 326 4.17 12.58 12.79
C PHE A 326 4.56 12.30 11.34
N ILE A 327 4.06 13.09 10.38
CA ILE A 327 4.41 12.97 8.96
C ILE A 327 5.90 13.20 8.70
N ARG A 328 6.50 14.25 9.30
CA ARG A 328 7.93 14.55 9.12
C ARG A 328 8.86 13.42 9.56
N ARG A 329 8.46 12.64 10.56
CA ARG A 329 9.22 11.47 11.02
C ARG A 329 9.25 10.33 9.99
N MET A 330 8.22 10.21 9.14
CA MET A 330 8.21 9.27 8.00
C MET A 330 8.83 9.86 6.74
N LEU A 331 8.57 11.14 6.48
CA LEU A 331 9.11 11.86 5.33
C LEU A 331 10.44 12.53 5.66
N THR A 332 11.42 11.70 6.01
CA THR A 332 12.80 12.12 6.33
C THR A 332 13.74 11.73 5.18
N TRP A 333 14.64 12.65 4.80
CA TRP A 333 15.63 12.47 3.73
C TRP A 333 16.58 11.29 3.96
N ASP A 334 17.25 11.27 5.13
CA ASP A 334 18.20 10.22 5.48
C ASP A 334 17.42 8.99 6.00
N PRO A 335 17.48 7.82 5.33
CA PRO A 335 16.76 6.63 5.79
C PRO A 335 17.23 6.16 7.17
N ASP A 336 18.47 6.45 7.58
CA ASP A 336 19.02 6.13 8.91
C ASP A 336 18.33 6.94 10.03
N GLU A 337 17.78 8.11 9.70
CA GLU A 337 17.10 9.01 10.63
C GLU A 337 15.57 8.91 10.54
N ARG A 338 15.06 8.16 9.55
CA ARG A 338 13.63 7.96 9.33
C ARG A 338 13.06 7.04 10.41
N ALA A 339 11.94 7.45 10.99
CA ALA A 339 11.33 6.68 12.07
C ALA A 339 10.91 5.28 11.63
N THR A 340 11.28 4.30 12.44
CA THR A 340 10.82 2.92 12.32
C THR A 340 9.37 2.78 12.77
N THR A 341 8.76 1.63 12.46
CA THR A 341 7.43 1.25 12.94
C THR A 341 7.32 1.36 14.47
N ASN A 342 8.30 0.82 15.22
CA ASN A 342 8.30 0.84 16.67
C ASN A 342 8.32 2.26 17.26
N GLU A 343 9.11 3.15 16.67
CA GLU A 343 9.24 4.52 17.18
C GLU A 343 8.02 5.38 16.84
N ILE A 344 7.29 5.05 15.77
CA ILE A 344 6.13 5.81 15.33
C ILE A 344 4.80 5.27 15.89
N PHE A 345 4.76 4.01 16.29
CA PHE A 345 3.56 3.34 16.77
C PHE A 345 2.91 4.07 17.95
N THR A 346 3.73 4.62 18.85
CA THR A 346 3.27 5.37 20.03
C THR A 346 3.25 6.89 19.80
N ASP A 347 3.25 7.36 18.55
CA ASP A 347 3.27 8.80 18.29
C ASP A 347 2.00 9.48 18.85
N PRO A 348 2.13 10.62 19.56
CA PRO A 348 0.98 11.31 20.13
C PRO A 348 -0.15 11.65 19.15
N TRP A 349 0.10 11.83 17.85
CA TRP A 349 -1.01 12.01 16.90
C TRP A 349 -1.88 10.75 16.78
N LEU A 350 -1.27 9.56 16.78
CA LEU A 350 -1.99 8.27 16.81
C LEU A 350 -2.70 8.05 18.16
N ALA A 351 -2.21 8.64 19.24
CA ALA A 351 -2.85 8.55 20.56
C ALA A 351 -3.99 9.57 20.78
N LEU A 352 -4.14 10.60 19.93
CA LEU A 352 -5.19 11.62 20.10
C LEU A 352 -6.61 11.01 20.09
N PRO A 353 -7.43 11.27 21.10
CA PRO A 353 -8.79 10.77 21.10
C PRO A 353 -9.68 11.61 20.15
N PRO A 354 -10.77 11.06 19.58
CA PRO A 354 -11.64 11.77 18.63
C PRO A 354 -12.16 13.13 19.11
N GLU A 355 -12.39 13.27 20.42
CA GLU A 355 -12.85 14.49 21.08
C GLU A 355 -11.85 15.65 20.94
N GLU A 356 -10.56 15.33 20.75
CA GLU A 356 -9.50 16.30 20.51
C GLU A 356 -9.20 16.52 19.01
N MET A 357 -10.01 15.92 18.12
CA MET A 357 -9.88 16.05 16.67
C MET A 357 -11.18 16.59 16.04
N PRO A 358 -11.52 17.89 16.21
CA PRO A 358 -12.78 18.46 15.70
C PRO A 358 -12.97 18.21 14.20
N GLY A 359 -14.13 17.66 13.80
CA GLY A 359 -14.45 17.34 12.40
C GLY A 359 -13.73 16.09 11.85
N CYS A 360 -13.17 15.23 12.70
CA CYS A 360 -12.42 14.04 12.27
C CYS A 360 -13.27 12.93 11.64
N PHE A 361 -14.59 12.98 11.86
CA PHE A 361 -15.59 12.11 11.21
C PHE A 361 -15.94 12.56 9.78
N GLY A 362 -15.44 13.72 9.33
CA GLY A 362 -15.85 14.36 8.08
C GLY A 362 -17.19 15.08 8.20
N VAL A 363 -17.68 15.61 7.07
CA VAL A 363 -18.89 16.46 6.99
C VAL A 363 -20.18 15.69 7.33
N TYR A 364 -20.12 14.36 7.44
CA TYR A 364 -21.27 13.48 7.67
C TYR A 364 -21.43 13.02 9.14
N GLY A 365 -20.63 13.56 10.06
CA GLY A 365 -20.49 13.04 11.42
C GLY A 365 -21.03 13.91 12.56
N GLU A 366 -21.71 15.03 12.29
CA GLU A 366 -22.48 15.69 13.34
C GLU A 366 -23.87 15.04 13.40
N PRO A 367 -24.25 14.34 14.49
CA PRO A 367 -25.66 14.11 14.74
C PRO A 367 -26.28 15.49 14.88
N GLU A 368 -27.24 15.82 14.03
CA GLU A 368 -28.11 16.98 14.24
C GLU A 368 -28.60 16.89 15.68
N ALA A 369 -28.06 17.74 16.56
CA ALA A 369 -28.58 17.93 17.88
C ALA A 369 -29.98 18.47 17.66
N GLY A 370 -30.97 17.56 17.72
CA GLY A 370 -32.37 17.90 17.57
C GLY A 370 -32.67 19.08 18.47
N THR A 371 -32.93 20.23 17.86
CA THR A 371 -33.53 21.35 18.54
C THR A 371 -34.94 20.91 18.91
N GLY A 372 -35.07 20.32 20.09
CA GLY A 372 -36.33 20.18 20.78
C GLY A 372 -36.84 21.58 21.08
N SER A 373 -37.79 22.03 20.29
CA SER A 373 -38.72 23.11 20.63
C SER A 373 -40.10 22.51 20.88
#